data_AF-A0AA35YRX4-F1
#
_entry.id   AF-A0AA35YRX4-F1
#
_cell.length_a   1.000
_cell.length_b   1.000
_cell.length_c   1.000
_cell.angle_alpha   90.00
_cell.angle_beta   90.00
_cell.angle_gamma   90.00
#
_symmetry.space_group_name_H-M   'P 1'
#
loop_
_entity.id
_entity.type
_entity.pdbx_description
1 polymer ?
#
loop_
_entity_poly.entity_id
_entity_poly.type
_entity_poly.pdbx_seq_one_letter_code
_entity_poly.pdbx_strand_id
1 'polypeptide(L)'
;MAVGTVEEPMLSRLDRLDTIVRQLEEIRGGNRTPKSSCASTPSSGTLTSEGQISSIDFSPRSLEKHCRPIDDVIVETGVKGTLIERLLYVEERVAKLCMQMEEEIEGEKRRLVEEEALKKKTTERKKKRGLKELVKSCVTGNNSSKQM
;
A
#
# COMPACT_ATOMS: atom_id res chain seq x y z
N MET A 1 -22.43 -3.72 20.83
CA MET A 1 -21.41 -2.70 20.60
C MET A 1 -20.21 -3.38 19.98
N ALA A 2 -19.85 -3.04 18.74
CA ALA A 2 -18.72 -3.66 18.06
C ALA A 2 -17.42 -3.00 18.57
N VAL A 3 -16.54 -3.80 19.18
CA VAL A 3 -15.20 -3.37 19.58
C VAL A 3 -14.35 -3.38 18.31
N GLY A 4 -14.12 -2.18 17.75
CA GLY A 4 -13.16 -2.00 16.67
C GLY A 4 -11.76 -2.25 17.21
N THR A 5 -11.08 -3.28 16.70
CA THR A 5 -9.66 -3.49 16.93
C THR A 5 -8.92 -2.31 16.32
N VAL A 6 -8.36 -1.45 17.16
CA VAL A 6 -7.51 -0.33 16.72
C VAL A 6 -6.19 -0.95 16.29
N GLU A 7 -6.10 -1.32 15.01
CA GLU A 7 -4.85 -1.83 14.44
C GLU A 7 -3.78 -0.74 14.50
N GLU A 8 -2.63 -1.08 15.07
CA GLU A 8 -1.49 -0.17 15.17
C GLU A 8 -1.06 0.26 13.76
N PRO A 9 -0.88 1.58 13.51
CA PRO A 9 -0.46 2.08 12.20
C PRO A 9 0.79 1.35 11.70
N MET A 10 0.85 1.00 10.42
CA MET A 10 1.96 0.24 9.82
C MET A 10 3.35 0.79 10.17
N LEU A 11 3.48 2.11 10.31
CA LEU A 11 4.71 2.78 10.72
C LEU A 11 5.17 2.43 12.14
N SER A 12 4.24 2.30 13.10
CA SER A 12 4.55 1.88 14.48
C SER A 12 5.05 0.43 14.53
N ARG A 13 4.51 -0.43 13.67
CA ARG A 13 4.94 -1.83 13.54
C ARG A 13 6.36 -1.92 12.97
N LEU A 14 6.73 -1.05 12.04
CA LEU A 14 8.08 -0.97 11.48
C LEU A 14 9.09 -0.40 12.49
N ASP A 15 8.74 0.66 13.20
CA ASP A 15 9.60 1.26 14.25
C ASP A 15 9.90 0.27 15.39
N ARG A 16 8.90 -0.51 15.78
CA ARG A 16 9.05 -1.59 16.75
C ARG A 16 9.98 -2.70 16.24
N LEU A 17 9.90 -3.07 14.95
CA LEU A 17 10.80 -4.06 14.36
C LEU A 17 12.24 -3.55 14.31
N ASP A 18 12.45 -2.30 13.93
CA ASP A 18 13.78 -1.68 13.86
C ASP A 18 14.45 -1.64 15.24
N THR A 19 13.68 -1.30 16.28
CA THR A 19 14.14 -1.31 17.67
C THR A 19 14.57 -2.72 18.12
N ILE A 20 13.81 -3.76 17.77
CA ILE A 20 14.12 -5.15 18.13
C ILE A 20 15.39 -5.62 17.41
N VAL A 21 15.54 -5.31 16.12
CA VAL A 21 16.73 -5.70 15.34
C VAL A 21 17.99 -5.06 15.93
N ARG A 22 17.93 -3.77 16.29
CA ARG A 22 19.04 -3.06 16.94
C ARG A 22 19.48 -3.71 18.26
N GLN A 23 18.53 -4.11 19.10
CA GLN A 23 18.83 -4.81 20.36
C GLN A 23 19.48 -6.18 20.12
N LEU A 24 18.99 -6.93 19.13
CA LEU A 24 19.56 -8.24 18.77
C LEU A 24 20.99 -8.12 18.22
N GLU A 25 21.27 -7.05 17.49
CA GLU A 25 22.63 -6.74 17.02
C GLU A 25 23.58 -6.35 18.15
N GLU A 26 23.09 -5.58 19.12
CA GLU A 26 23.84 -5.20 20.32
C GLU A 26 24.20 -6.43 21.18
N ILE A 27 23.27 -7.38 21.35
CA ILE A 27 23.51 -8.64 22.06
C ILE A 27 24.49 -9.53 21.28
N ARG A 28 24.42 -9.54 19.94
CA ARG A 28 25.27 -10.34 19.06
C ARG A 28 26.73 -9.85 19.00
N GLY A 29 26.99 -8.57 19.29
CA GLY A 29 28.34 -7.99 19.38
C GLY A 29 29.02 -8.13 20.74
N GLY A 30 28.34 -8.69 21.74
CA GLY A 30 28.71 -8.57 23.15
C GLY A 30 29.58 -9.70 23.74
N ASN A 31 30.80 -9.91 23.24
CA ASN A 31 31.84 -10.69 23.94
C ASN A 31 32.46 -9.90 25.12
N ARG A 32 31.64 -9.23 25.93
CA ARG A 32 32.10 -8.51 27.12
C ARG A 32 31.13 -8.75 28.24
N THR A 33 31.41 -9.76 29.04
CA THR A 33 30.96 -9.84 30.43
C THR A 33 31.20 -8.51 31.15
N PRO A 34 30.19 -8.02 31.90
CA PRO A 34 30.45 -7.49 33.22
C PRO A 34 29.63 -8.27 34.25
N LYS A 35 30.36 -9.01 35.08
CA LYS A 35 30.09 -9.30 36.49
C LYS A 35 28.66 -9.02 37.01
N SER A 36 28.02 -10.12 37.38
CA SER A 36 27.07 -10.29 38.49
C SER A 36 27.05 -9.16 39.53
N SER A 37 25.87 -8.64 39.84
CA SER A 37 25.35 -8.38 41.20
C SER A 37 23.93 -7.79 41.11
N CYS A 38 22.90 -8.63 40.96
CA CYS A 38 21.53 -8.22 41.25
C CYS A 38 21.27 -8.49 42.74
N ALA A 39 21.36 -7.45 43.57
CA ALA A 39 20.80 -7.48 44.90
C ALA A 39 19.28 -7.41 44.78
N SER A 40 18.60 -8.51 45.11
CA SER A 40 17.14 -8.59 45.15
C SER A 40 16.59 -7.76 46.31
N THR A 41 15.77 -6.75 46.01
CA THR A 41 14.86 -6.13 46.97
C THR A 41 13.47 -6.78 46.80
N PRO A 42 12.84 -7.33 47.86
CA PRO A 42 11.47 -7.76 47.79
C PRO A 42 10.57 -6.56 48.11
N SER A 43 10.01 -5.90 47.08
CA SER A 43 8.91 -4.97 47.31
C SER A 43 7.60 -5.75 47.18
N SER A 44 7.12 -6.23 48.33
CA SER A 44 5.75 -6.67 48.52
C SER A 44 4.85 -5.46 48.68
N GLY A 45 3.76 -5.42 47.92
CA GLY A 45 2.58 -4.62 48.21
C GLY A 45 2.41 -3.40 47.30
N THR A 46 1.49 -3.50 46.34
CA THR A 46 0.24 -2.73 46.32
C THR A 46 -0.62 -3.22 45.15
N LEU A 47 -1.81 -3.72 45.50
CA LEU A 47 -2.89 -4.06 44.57
C LEU A 47 -3.48 -2.76 44.01
N THR A 48 -3.52 -2.58 42.69
CA THR A 48 -4.65 -2.01 41.93
C THR A 48 -4.39 -2.08 40.42
N SER A 49 -5.35 -2.67 39.70
CA SER A 49 -5.70 -2.49 38.28
C SER A 49 -4.68 -2.77 37.17
N GLU A 50 -5.23 -3.27 36.06
CA GLU A 50 -4.73 -3.19 34.69
C GLU A 50 -3.80 -4.31 34.20
N GLY A 51 -4.19 -4.91 33.06
CA GLY A 51 -3.32 -5.67 32.17
C GLY A 51 -2.68 -6.92 32.77
N GLN A 52 -3.34 -8.08 32.62
CA GLN A 52 -2.63 -9.36 32.61
C GLN A 52 -1.70 -9.42 31.39
N ILE A 53 -0.60 -8.67 31.44
CA ILE A 53 0.59 -8.98 30.66
C ILE A 53 1.24 -10.11 31.45
N SER A 54 0.82 -11.34 31.15
CA SER A 54 1.54 -12.53 31.57
C SER A 54 3.00 -12.31 31.20
N SER A 55 3.86 -12.21 32.21
CA SER A 55 5.29 -12.22 32.02
C SER A 55 5.63 -13.55 31.36
N ILE A 56 5.71 -13.54 30.03
CA ILE A 56 6.24 -14.67 29.29
C ILE A 56 7.71 -14.73 29.69
N ASP A 57 7.97 -15.64 30.62
CA ASP A 57 9.32 -16.00 31.02
C ASP A 57 9.97 -16.58 29.77
N PHE A 58 10.85 -15.86 29.10
CA PHE A 58 11.54 -16.29 27.85
C PHE A 58 12.63 -17.34 28.15
N SER A 59 12.39 -18.21 29.13
CA SER A 59 13.24 -19.35 29.42
C SER A 59 13.02 -20.41 28.32
N PRO A 60 14.08 -21.00 27.72
CA PRO A 60 13.94 -22.06 26.73
C PRO A 60 13.06 -23.23 27.21
N ARG A 61 13.01 -23.47 28.53
CA ARG A 61 12.19 -24.51 29.17
C ARG A 61 10.70 -24.16 29.32
N SER A 62 10.31 -22.89 29.27
CA SER A 62 8.90 -22.49 29.37
C SER A 62 8.22 -22.51 28.00
N LEU A 63 8.96 -22.21 26.92
CA LEU A 63 8.47 -22.25 25.53
C LEU A 63 8.05 -23.66 25.10
N GLU A 64 8.70 -24.68 25.65
CA GLU A 64 8.40 -26.09 25.36
C GLU A 64 6.94 -26.47 25.67
N LYS A 65 6.27 -25.75 26.58
CA LYS A 65 4.86 -25.95 26.92
C LYS A 65 3.88 -25.24 25.98
N HIS A 66 4.36 -24.36 25.10
CA HIS A 66 3.53 -23.50 24.25
C HIS A 66 3.87 -23.62 22.75
N CYS A 67 4.98 -24.28 22.42
CA CYS A 67 5.37 -24.59 21.06
C CYS A 67 4.74 -25.90 20.57
N ARG A 68 4.48 -25.97 19.27
CA ARG A 68 4.13 -27.23 18.59
C ARG A 68 5.40 -28.09 18.42
N PRO A 69 5.28 -29.42 18.29
CA PRO A 69 6.42 -30.30 18.04
C PRO A 69 7.27 -29.81 16.86
N ILE A 70 8.60 -29.87 16.99
CA ILE A 70 9.52 -29.34 15.98
C ILE A 70 9.38 -30.04 14.62
N ASP A 71 9.08 -31.34 14.63
CA ASP A 71 8.89 -32.13 13.40
C ASP A 71 7.68 -31.62 12.59
N ASP A 72 6.59 -31.28 13.27
CA ASP A 72 5.39 -30.70 12.62
C ASP A 72 5.72 -29.36 11.96
N VAL A 73 6.52 -28.53 12.64
CA VAL A 73 6.96 -27.23 12.11
C VAL A 73 7.87 -27.40 10.90
N ILE A 74 8.78 -28.38 10.92
CA ILE A 74 9.65 -28.70 9.79
C ILE A 74 8.83 -29.14 8.57
N VAL A 75 7.85 -30.02 8.75
CA VAL A 75 6.97 -30.47 7.67
C VAL A 75 6.13 -29.30 7.13
N GLU A 76 5.53 -28.51 8.02
CA GLU A 76 4.70 -27.37 7.63
C GLU A 76 5.50 -26.32 6.84
N THR A 77 6.71 -26.00 7.29
CA THR A 77 7.58 -25.01 6.60
C THR A 77 8.14 -25.55 5.29
N GLY A 78 8.41 -26.85 5.20
CA GLY A 78 8.77 -27.52 3.94
C GLY A 78 7.65 -27.44 2.90
N VAL A 79 6.39 -27.65 3.31
CA VAL A 79 5.22 -27.58 2.40
C VAL A 79 4.88 -26.15 2.01
N LYS A 80 4.95 -25.19 2.95
CA LYS A 80 4.59 -23.78 2.72
C LYS A 80 5.66 -23.01 1.94
N GLY A 81 6.86 -23.57 1.83
CA GLY A 81 8.00 -22.91 1.23
C GLY A 81 8.56 -21.79 2.12
N THR A 82 9.60 -21.16 1.61
CA THR A 82 10.30 -20.08 2.29
C THR A 82 9.53 -18.76 2.19
N LEU A 83 9.80 -17.84 3.11
CA LEU A 83 9.30 -16.48 3.03
C LEU A 83 9.70 -15.81 1.69
N ILE A 84 10.90 -16.11 1.18
CA ILE A 84 11.45 -15.54 -0.06
C ILE A 84 10.58 -15.95 -1.25
N GLU A 85 10.21 -17.22 -1.37
CA GLU A 85 9.35 -17.70 -2.47
C GLU A 85 7.99 -16.99 -2.47
N ARG A 86 7.40 -16.78 -1.29
CA ARG A 86 6.14 -16.03 -1.18
C ARG A 86 6.31 -14.55 -1.55
N LEU A 87 7.44 -13.94 -1.19
CA LEU A 87 7.74 -12.56 -1.57
C LEU A 87 7.89 -12.42 -3.09
N LEU A 88 8.62 -13.33 -3.73
CA LEU A 88 8.77 -13.36 -5.19
C LEU A 88 7.42 -13.50 -5.90
N TYR A 89 6.54 -14.36 -5.39
CA TYR A 89 5.20 -14.53 -5.94
C TYR A 89 4.33 -13.25 -5.80
N VAL A 90 4.43 -12.57 -4.66
CA VAL A 90 3.72 -11.30 -4.45
C VAL A 90 4.28 -10.21 -5.37
N GLU A 91 5.61 -10.12 -5.49
CA GLU A 91 6.28 -9.18 -6.38
C GLU A 91 5.86 -9.37 -7.84
N GLU A 92 5.82 -10.61 -8.33
CA GLU A 92 5.35 -10.94 -9.68
C GLU A 92 3.89 -10.49 -9.89
N ARG A 93 3.01 -10.74 -8.92
CA ARG A 93 1.60 -10.34 -9.01
C ARG A 93 1.42 -8.83 -9.00
N VAL A 94 2.17 -8.12 -8.17
CA VAL A 94 2.15 -6.65 -8.12
C VAL A 94 2.68 -6.08 -9.43
N ALA A 95 3.77 -6.61 -9.98
CA ALA A 95 4.31 -6.18 -11.27
C ALA A 95 3.28 -6.33 -12.40
N LYS A 96 2.58 -7.47 -12.47
CA LYS A 96 1.49 -7.69 -13.44
C LYS A 96 0.36 -6.68 -13.29
N LEU A 97 -0.06 -6.40 -12.06
CA LEU A 97 -1.12 -5.43 -11.79
C LEU A 97 -0.69 -4.01 -12.20
N CYS A 98 0.55 -3.61 -11.89
CA CYS A 98 1.09 -2.31 -12.28
C CYS A 98 1.09 -2.15 -13.81
N MET A 99 1.57 -3.15 -14.56
CA MET A 99 1.55 -3.10 -16.02
C MET A 99 0.13 -2.96 -16.60
N GLN A 100 -0.84 -3.70 -16.07
CA GLN A 100 -2.24 -3.62 -16.50
C GLN A 100 -2.83 -2.22 -16.26
N MET A 101 -2.55 -1.65 -15.08
CA MET A 101 -3.01 -0.31 -14.73
C MET A 101 -2.36 0.77 -15.61
N GLU A 102 -1.06 0.66 -15.88
CA GLU A 102 -0.35 1.57 -16.79
C GLU A 102 -0.92 1.50 -18.22
N GLU A 103 -1.22 0.30 -18.71
CA GLU A 103 -1.85 0.10 -20.03
C GLU A 103 -3.25 0.71 -20.09
N GLU A 104 -4.06 0.55 -19.05
CA GLU A 104 -5.39 1.14 -18.95
C GLU A 104 -5.34 2.66 -18.94
N ILE A 105 -4.46 3.25 -18.14
CA ILE A 105 -4.25 4.70 -18.07
C ILE A 105 -3.80 5.25 -19.42
N GLU A 106 -2.85 4.58 -20.09
CA GLU A 106 -2.36 5.02 -21.39
C GLU A 106 -3.43 4.83 -22.49
N GLY A 107 -4.23 3.77 -22.40
CA GLY A 107 -5.41 3.55 -23.23
C GLY A 107 -6.43 4.68 -23.10
N GLU A 108 -6.73 5.08 -21.86
CA GLU A 108 -7.69 6.16 -21.58
C GLU A 108 -7.17 7.52 -22.05
N LYS A 109 -5.88 7.83 -21.81
CA LYS A 109 -5.25 9.04 -22.35
C LYS A 109 -5.37 9.13 -23.86
N ARG A 110 -5.11 8.03 -24.58
CA ARG A 110 -5.25 7.97 -26.05
C ARG A 110 -6.69 8.27 -26.48
N ARG A 111 -7.69 7.67 -25.82
CA ARG A 111 -9.11 7.92 -26.10
C ARG A 111 -9.49 9.39 -25.90
N LEU A 112 -9.06 10.00 -24.80
CA LEU A 112 -9.32 11.42 -24.52
C LEU A 112 -8.71 12.34 -25.59
N VAL A 113 -7.47 12.06 -26.00
CA VAL A 113 -6.79 12.83 -27.07
C VAL A 113 -7.53 12.71 -28.40
N GLU A 114 -7.97 11.50 -28.76
CA GLU A 114 -8.75 11.29 -29.99
C GLU A 114 -10.10 12.01 -29.94
N GLU A 115 -10.81 11.94 -28.80
CA GLU A 115 -12.08 12.62 -28.60
C GLU A 115 -11.92 14.15 -28.71
N GLU A 116 -10.87 14.72 -28.10
CA GLU A 116 -10.56 16.15 -28.25
C GLU A 116 -10.24 16.53 -29.69
N ALA A 117 -9.49 15.70 -30.40
CA ALA A 117 -9.15 15.94 -31.81
C ALA A 117 -10.40 15.94 -32.69
N LEU A 118 -11.35 15.03 -32.44
CA LEU A 118 -12.66 14.97 -33.10
C LEU A 118 -13.52 16.21 -32.78
N LYS A 119 -13.58 16.61 -31.50
CA LYS A 119 -14.29 17.83 -31.07
C LYS A 119 -13.71 19.09 -31.73
N LYS A 120 -12.39 19.23 -31.79
CA LYS A 120 -11.71 20.35 -32.48
C LYS A 120 -12.02 20.37 -33.99
N LYS A 121 -11.93 19.21 -34.66
CA LYS A 121 -12.27 19.10 -36.10
C LYS A 121 -13.72 19.48 -36.39
N THR A 122 -14.66 19.06 -35.56
CA THR A 122 -16.09 19.38 -35.75
C THR A 122 -16.41 20.85 -35.48
N THR A 123 -15.83 21.46 -34.45
CA THR A 123 -15.99 22.90 -34.18
C THR A 123 -15.39 23.76 -35.28
N GLU A 124 -14.20 23.44 -35.78
CA GLU A 124 -13.59 24.17 -36.89
C GLU A 124 -14.40 24.07 -38.20
N ARG A 125 -14.97 22.89 -38.49
CA ARG A 125 -15.88 22.74 -39.64
C ARG A 125 -17.15 23.59 -39.49
N LYS A 126 -17.74 23.66 -38.28
CA LYS A 126 -18.91 24.50 -38.00
C LYS A 126 -18.60 25.99 -38.17
N LYS A 127 -17.47 26.47 -37.64
CA LYS A 127 -17.02 27.87 -37.79
C LYS A 127 -16.83 28.25 -39.26
N LYS A 128 -16.16 27.40 -40.05
CA LYS A 128 -15.94 27.64 -41.48
C LYS A 128 -17.25 27.68 -42.28
N ARG A 129 -18.25 26.88 -41.89
CA ARG A 129 -19.57 26.91 -42.52
C ARG A 129 -20.34 28.19 -42.21
N GLY A 130 -20.37 28.63 -40.95
CA GLY A 130 -21.02 29.88 -40.56
C GLY A 130 -20.41 31.12 -41.22
N LEU A 131 -19.08 31.19 -41.29
CA LEU A 131 -18.39 32.28 -42.00
C LEU A 131 -18.71 32.28 -43.50
N LYS A 132 -18.78 31.11 -44.14
CA LYS A 132 -19.17 30.99 -45.56
C LYS A 132 -20.60 31.46 -45.80
N GLU A 133 -21.54 31.11 -44.92
CA GLU A 133 -22.94 31.57 -45.02
C GLU A 133 -23.04 33.10 -44.83
N LEU A 134 -22.29 33.67 -43.88
CA LEU A 134 -22.22 35.12 -43.68
C LEU A 134 -21.68 35.84 -44.93
N VAL A 135 -20.53 35.40 -45.46
CA VAL A 135 -19.94 35.97 -46.69
C VAL A 135 -20.90 35.84 -47.87
N LYS A 136 -21.57 34.68 -48.00
CA LYS A 136 -22.57 34.47 -49.05
C LYS A 136 -23.72 35.47 -48.95
N SER A 137 -24.22 35.75 -47.74
CA SER A 137 -25.30 36.71 -47.53
C SER A 137 -24.91 38.15 -47.87
N CYS A 138 -23.65 38.55 -47.62
CA CYS A 138 -23.15 39.88 -47.96
C CYS A 138 -22.93 40.07 -49.47
N VAL A 139 -22.46 39.03 -50.17
CA VAL A 139 -22.14 39.11 -51.62
C VAL A 139 -23.37 38.85 -52.49
N THR A 140 -24.29 37.98 -52.06
CA THR A 140 -25.51 37.63 -52.81
C THR A 140 -26.64 38.60 -52.46
N GLY A 141 -26.36 39.90 -52.35
CA GLY A 141 -27.27 40.93 -51.84
C GLY A 141 -28.73 40.74 -52.29
N ASN A 142 -29.68 41.02 -51.39
CA ASN A 142 -31.12 40.87 -51.60
C ASN A 142 -31.56 41.47 -52.95
N ASN A 143 -31.58 40.65 -54.00
CA ASN A 143 -32.11 40.99 -55.32
C ASN A 143 -33.63 40.81 -55.37
N SER A 144 -34.33 41.03 -54.26
CA SER A 144 -35.77 41.24 -54.28
C SER A 144 -36.03 42.75 -54.35
N SER A 145 -35.66 43.34 -55.49
CA SER A 145 -36.27 44.58 -55.94
C SER A 145 -37.77 44.31 -56.08
N LYS A 146 -38.57 44.73 -55.09
CA LYS A 146 -39.98 45.02 -55.32
C LYS A 146 -40.03 46.18 -56.32
N GLN A 147 -40.20 45.83 -57.58
CA GLN A 147 -40.57 46.75 -58.62
C GLN A 147 -42.08 47.00 -58.45
N MET A 148 -42.41 48.28 -58.23
CA MET A 148 -43.69 48.99 -58.40
C MET A 148 -44.98 48.35 -57.85
#